data_AF-A0A7W1EBV7-F1
#
_entry.id   AF-A0A7W1EBV7-F1
#
_cell.length_a   1.000
_cell.length_b   1.000
_cell.length_c   1.000
_cell.angle_alpha   90.00
_cell.angle_beta   90.00
_cell.angle_gamma   90.00
#
_symmetry.space_group_name_H-M   'P 1'
#
loop_
_entity.id
_entity.type
_entity.pdbx_description
1 polymer ?
#
loop_
_entity_poly.entity_id
_entity_poly.type
_entity_poly.pdbx_seq_one_letter_code
_entity_poly.pdbx_strand_id
1 'polypeptide(L)'
;LKLLYARARPAPWFDYPLPASYSFPSGHALFAACFFGGLAVLLSHRLVHRWARIVTWLAALFFIGIIGVSRVYLGVHYPSDIVGGWTIGLLWVAAVRFGDRLSERRRERRRRQRAEVAWE
;
A
#
# COMPACT_ATOMS: atom_id res chain seq x y z
N LEU A 1 5.55 -8.77 13.12
CA LEU A 1 4.15 -9.24 13.02
C LEU A 1 4.04 -10.74 12.83
N LYS A 2 4.59 -11.35 11.77
CA LYS A 2 4.53 -12.81 11.57
C LYS A 2 5.00 -13.64 12.77
N LEU A 3 6.15 -13.29 13.34
CA LEU A 3 6.70 -13.97 14.52
C LEU A 3 5.91 -13.71 15.82
N LEU A 4 5.13 -12.62 15.86
CA LEU A 4 4.31 -12.26 17.03
C LEU A 4 2.96 -12.98 17.03
N TYR A 5 2.33 -13.11 15.85
CA TYR A 5 1.02 -13.74 15.73
C TYR A 5 1.09 -15.25 15.46
N ALA A 6 2.21 -15.73 14.90
CA ALA A 6 2.54 -17.14 14.70
C ALA A 6 1.42 -18.04 14.11
N ARG A 7 0.53 -17.45 13.30
CA ARG A 7 -0.64 -18.16 12.78
C ARG A 7 -0.23 -19.22 11.75
N ALA A 8 -0.71 -20.45 11.98
CA ALA A 8 -0.59 -21.56 11.05
C ALA A 8 -1.32 -21.27 9.72
N ARG A 9 -0.78 -21.77 8.61
CA ARG A 9 -1.40 -21.62 7.28
C ARG A 9 -2.59 -22.57 7.11
N PRO A 10 -3.57 -22.23 6.26
CA PRO A 10 -4.54 -23.21 5.82
C PRO A 10 -3.86 -24.35 5.07
N ALA A 11 -4.52 -25.52 5.05
CA ALA A 11 -4.12 -26.59 4.14
C ALA A 11 -4.39 -26.13 2.69
N PRO A 12 -3.38 -26.13 1.80
CA PRO A 12 -3.55 -25.69 0.43
C PRO A 12 -4.44 -26.68 -0.33
N TRP A 13 -5.30 -26.14 -1.20
CA TRP A 13 -6.21 -26.94 -2.03
C TRP A 13 -5.49 -27.72 -3.13
N PHE A 14 -4.31 -27.25 -3.52
CA PHE A 14 -3.46 -27.82 -4.55
C PHE A 14 -2.14 -28.24 -3.93
N ASP A 15 -1.38 -29.06 -4.65
CA ASP A 15 -0.01 -29.44 -4.29
C ASP A 15 0.95 -28.25 -4.52
N TYR A 16 0.70 -27.17 -3.79
CA TYR A 16 1.39 -25.89 -3.91
C TYR A 16 2.41 -25.77 -2.77
N PRO A 17 3.69 -25.45 -3.07
CA PRO A 17 4.73 -25.37 -2.07
C PRO A 17 4.42 -24.25 -1.06
N LEU A 18 4.12 -24.64 0.18
CA LEU A 18 3.87 -23.70 1.25
C LEU A 18 5.17 -23.03 1.71
N PRO A 19 5.21 -21.70 1.85
CA PRO A 19 6.34 -21.04 2.49
C PRO A 19 6.44 -21.45 3.95
N ALA A 20 7.67 -21.71 4.44
CA ALA A 20 7.96 -22.01 5.85
C ALA A 20 7.65 -20.87 6.85
N SER A 21 7.08 -19.75 6.37
CA SER A 21 6.73 -18.59 7.20
C SER A 21 5.24 -18.55 7.55
N TYR A 22 4.90 -18.01 8.73
CA TYR A 22 3.53 -17.84 9.23
C TYR A 22 2.58 -17.11 8.26
N SER A 23 1.27 -17.38 8.41
CA SER A 23 0.22 -16.93 7.48
C SER A 23 -0.12 -15.44 7.64
N PHE A 24 -0.13 -14.91 8.88
CA PHE A 24 -0.57 -13.54 9.14
C PHE A 24 0.60 -12.56 9.36
N PRO A 25 0.57 -11.36 8.77
CA PRO A 25 -0.28 -10.92 7.66
C PRO A 25 0.23 -11.48 6.32
N SER A 26 -0.63 -11.43 5.29
CA SER A 26 -0.23 -11.78 3.93
C SER A 26 0.76 -10.76 3.36
N GLY A 27 1.98 -11.21 3.08
CA GLY A 27 3.03 -10.36 2.49
C GLY A 27 2.69 -9.90 1.08
N HIS A 28 2.02 -10.74 0.28
CA HIS A 28 1.56 -10.37 -1.06
C HIS A 28 0.47 -9.29 -1.01
N ALA A 29 -0.48 -9.41 -0.08
CA ALA A 29 -1.53 -8.43 0.10
C ALA A 29 -0.96 -7.07 0.57
N LEU A 30 -0.02 -7.10 1.53
CA LEU A 30 0.67 -5.90 1.99
C LEU A 30 1.47 -5.23 0.88
N PHE A 31 2.28 -6.00 0.15
CA PHE A 31 3.10 -5.46 -0.94
C PHE A 31 2.22 -4.87 -2.06
N ALA A 32 1.15 -5.57 -2.45
CA ALA A 32 0.19 -5.05 -3.43
C ALA A 32 -0.42 -3.72 -2.98
N ALA A 33 -0.89 -3.63 -1.72
CA ALA A 33 -1.46 -2.40 -1.18
C ALA A 33 -0.44 -1.25 -1.15
N CYS A 34 0.80 -1.51 -0.73
CA CYS A 34 1.87 -0.50 -0.72
C CYS A 34 2.23 -0.04 -2.14
N PHE A 35 2.49 -0.98 -3.04
CA PHE A 35 3.00 -0.70 -4.38
C PHE A 35 1.94 -0.02 -5.25
N PHE A 36 0.78 -0.66 -5.44
CA PHE A 36 -0.28 -0.12 -6.28
C PHE A 36 -0.95 1.11 -5.65
N GLY A 37 -1.13 1.13 -4.32
CA GLY A 37 -1.64 2.30 -3.61
C GLY A 37 -0.69 3.49 -3.69
N GLY A 38 0.61 3.27 -3.46
CA GLY A 38 1.64 4.31 -3.59
C GLY A 38 1.76 4.84 -5.02
N LEU A 39 1.75 3.95 -6.01
CA LEU A 39 1.79 4.31 -7.43
C LEU A 39 0.56 5.13 -7.84
N ALA A 40 -0.64 4.73 -7.38
CA ALA A 40 -1.86 5.49 -7.64
C ALA A 40 -1.80 6.89 -7.02
N VAL A 41 -1.28 7.02 -5.80
CA VAL A 41 -1.04 8.33 -5.17
C VAL A 41 -0.11 9.17 -6.05
N LEU A 42 1.05 8.63 -6.43
CA LEU A 42 2.05 9.36 -7.22
C LEU A 42 1.52 9.82 -8.58
N LEU A 43 0.90 8.91 -9.34
CA LEU A 43 0.33 9.21 -10.64
C LEU A 43 -0.82 10.20 -10.54
N SER A 44 -1.67 10.08 -9.52
CA SER A 44 -2.83 10.96 -9.36
C SER A 44 -2.47 12.45 -9.16
N HIS A 45 -1.25 12.76 -8.69
CA HIS A 45 -0.74 14.14 -8.61
C HIS A 45 -0.20 14.67 -9.94
N ARG A 46 0.17 13.78 -10.87
CA ARG A 46 0.73 14.16 -12.18
C ARG A 46 -0.35 14.25 -13.26
N LEU A 47 -1.51 13.64 -13.03
CA LEU A 47 -2.61 13.61 -13.99
C LEU A 47 -3.50 14.86 -13.86
N VAL A 48 -3.66 15.57 -14.98
CA VAL A 48 -4.50 16.77 -15.07
C VAL A 48 -5.99 16.39 -15.13
N HIS A 49 -6.34 15.35 -15.88
CA HIS A 49 -7.71 14.96 -16.10
C HIS A 49 -8.28 14.10 -14.98
N ARG A 50 -9.50 14.44 -14.52
CA ARG A 50 -10.22 13.70 -13.47
C ARG A 50 -10.46 12.24 -13.84
N TRP A 51 -10.83 11.96 -15.10
CA TRP A 51 -11.10 10.60 -15.56
C TRP A 51 -9.85 9.70 -15.47
N ALA A 52 -8.67 10.21 -15.84
CA ALA A 52 -7.42 9.45 -15.76
C ALA A 52 -7.05 9.10 -14.31
N ARG A 53 -7.35 10.02 -13.37
CA ARG A 53 -7.17 9.76 -11.93
C ARG A 53 -8.11 8.65 -11.45
N ILE A 54 -9.38 8.69 -11.86
CA ILE A 54 -10.35 7.64 -11.51
C ILE A 54 -9.89 6.28 -12.05
N VAL A 55 -9.53 6.21 -13.34
CA VAL A 55 -9.02 4.97 -13.97
C VAL A 55 -7.78 4.44 -13.24
N THR A 56 -6.86 5.31 -12.86
CA THR A 56 -5.65 4.92 -12.09
C THR A 56 -6.01 4.27 -10.75
N TRP A 57 -6.95 4.87 -10.01
CA TRP A 57 -7.40 4.32 -8.72
C TRP A 57 -8.16 3.01 -8.88
N LEU A 58 -9.02 2.90 -9.90
CA LEU A 58 -9.74 1.66 -10.22
C LEU A 58 -8.77 0.54 -10.59
N ALA A 59 -7.76 0.82 -11.42
CA ALA A 59 -6.72 -0.15 -11.76
C ALA A 59 -5.96 -0.62 -10.52
N ALA A 60 -5.57 0.31 -9.63
CA ALA A 60 -4.89 -0.05 -8.38
C ALA A 60 -5.75 -0.95 -7.49
N LEU A 61 -7.03 -0.60 -7.29
CA LEU A 61 -7.97 -1.41 -6.52
C LEU A 61 -8.17 -2.80 -7.14
N PHE A 62 -8.29 -2.87 -8.46
CA PHE A 62 -8.40 -4.13 -9.19
C PHE A 62 -7.20 -5.04 -8.95
N PHE A 63 -5.97 -4.53 -9.09
CA PHE A 63 -4.76 -5.33 -8.87
C PHE A 63 -4.57 -5.74 -7.41
N ILE A 64 -4.86 -4.85 -6.45
CA ILE A 64 -4.82 -5.18 -5.03
C ILE A 64 -5.81 -6.30 -4.71
N GLY A 65 -7.02 -6.22 -5.25
CA GLY A 65 -8.08 -7.21 -5.10
C GLY A 65 -7.69 -8.56 -5.68
N ILE A 66 -7.30 -8.61 -6.97
CA ILE A 66 -7.00 -9.87 -7.66
C ILE A 66 -5.79 -10.59 -7.06
N ILE A 67 -4.78 -9.84 -6.61
CA ILE A 67 -3.63 -10.42 -5.90
C ILE A 67 -4.09 -10.99 -4.56
N GLY A 68 -4.96 -10.30 -3.81
CA GLY A 68 -5.55 -10.84 -2.58
C GLY A 68 -6.31 -12.14 -2.83
N VAL A 69 -7.24 -12.13 -3.79
CA VAL A 69 -8.05 -13.29 -4.16
C VAL A 69 -7.19 -14.48 -4.58
N SER A 70 -6.13 -14.26 -5.36
CA SER A 70 -5.23 -15.35 -5.76
C SER A 70 -4.61 -16.09 -4.56
N ARG A 71 -4.37 -15.40 -3.44
CA ARG A 71 -3.83 -16.03 -2.21
C ARG A 71 -4.87 -16.84 -1.44
N VAL A 72 -6.15 -16.48 -1.51
CA VAL A 72 -7.23 -17.33 -0.97
C VAL A 72 -7.43 -18.55 -1.86
N TYR A 73 -7.47 -18.32 -3.18
CA TYR A 73 -7.67 -19.37 -4.18
C TYR A 73 -6.62 -20.47 -4.08
N LEU A 74 -5.34 -20.10 -3.93
CA LEU A 74 -4.24 -21.04 -3.73
C LEU A 74 -4.28 -21.74 -2.34
N GLY A 75 -5.21 -21.39 -1.46
CA GLY A 75 -5.34 -21.98 -0.12
C GLY A 75 -4.21 -21.62 0.84
N VAL A 76 -3.41 -20.60 0.53
CA VAL A 76 -2.19 -20.27 1.27
C VAL A 76 -2.37 -19.21 2.36
N HIS A 77 -3.50 -18.50 2.35
CA HIS A 77 -3.86 -17.46 3.31
C HIS A 77 -5.37 -17.44 3.60
N TYR A 78 -5.73 -17.11 4.84
CA TYR A 78 -7.12 -16.81 5.18
C TYR A 78 -7.53 -15.43 4.64
N PRO A 79 -8.83 -15.18 4.38
CA PRO A 79 -9.32 -13.85 4.02
C PRO A 79 -8.90 -12.76 5.01
N SER A 80 -8.86 -13.08 6.31
CA SER A 80 -8.38 -12.16 7.35
C SER A 80 -6.89 -11.80 7.24
N ASP A 81 -6.04 -12.71 6.71
CA ASP A 81 -4.62 -12.42 6.49
C ASP A 81 -4.42 -11.39 5.37
N ILE A 82 -5.34 -11.37 4.40
CA ILE A 82 -5.34 -10.43 3.28
C ILE A 82 -5.83 -9.06 3.73
N VAL A 83 -6.96 -9.02 4.45
CA VAL A 83 -7.48 -7.77 5.03
C VAL A 83 -6.44 -7.12 5.93
N GLY A 84 -5.80 -7.88 6.82
CA GLY A 84 -4.71 -7.36 7.66
C GLY A 84 -3.53 -6.82 6.85
N GLY A 85 -3.14 -7.51 5.78
CA GLY A 85 -2.11 -7.02 4.85
C GLY A 85 -2.49 -5.70 4.16
N TRP A 86 -3.72 -5.60 3.65
CA TRP A 86 -4.23 -4.38 3.03
C TRP A 86 -4.28 -3.21 4.01
N THR A 87 -4.78 -3.42 5.23
CA THR A 87 -4.85 -2.36 6.24
C THR A 87 -3.46 -1.81 6.56
N ILE A 88 -2.48 -2.67 6.79
CA ILE A 88 -1.10 -2.25 7.08
C ILE A 88 -0.50 -1.50 5.89
N GLY A 89 -0.69 -2.01 4.67
CA GLY A 89 -0.16 -1.35 3.47
C GLY A 89 -0.79 0.02 3.21
N LEU A 90 -2.10 0.15 3.38
CA LEU A 90 -2.80 1.43 3.23
C LEU A 90 -2.39 2.44 4.31
N LEU A 91 -2.23 2.00 5.57
CA LEU A 91 -1.72 2.85 6.65
C LEU A 91 -0.31 3.35 6.34
N TRP A 92 0.56 2.48 5.80
CA TRP A 92 1.90 2.86 5.37
C TRP A 92 1.87 3.93 4.28
N VAL A 93 1.10 3.72 3.22
CA VAL A 93 0.95 4.70 2.12
C VAL A 93 0.40 6.04 2.63
N ALA A 94 -0.58 6.00 3.53
CA ALA A 94 -1.14 7.20 4.15
C ALA A 94 -0.09 7.95 4.99
N ALA A 95 0.70 7.23 5.78
CA ALA A 95 1.78 7.81 6.60
C ALA A 95 2.86 8.47 5.71
N VAL A 96 3.29 7.79 4.64
CA VAL A 96 4.26 8.35 3.67
C VAL A 96 3.69 9.61 3.02
N ARG A 97 2.44 9.57 2.55
CA ARG A 97 1.81 10.74 1.92
C ARG A 97 1.63 11.89 2.90
N PHE A 98 1.33 11.60 4.16
CA PHE A 98 1.24 12.62 5.21
C PHE A 98 2.60 13.27 5.50
N GLY A 99 3.66 12.47 5.62
CA GLY A 99 5.02 12.97 5.81
C GLY A 99 5.49 13.85 4.64
N ASP A 100 5.17 13.44 3.41
CA ASP A 100 5.45 14.19 2.19
C ASP A 100 4.76 15.57 2.19
N ARG A 101 3.45 15.63 2.49
CA ARG A 101 2.72 16.90 2.63
C ARG A 101 3.30 17.81 3.72
N LEU A 102 3.75 17.23 4.83
CA LEU A 102 4.35 18.01 5.91
C LEU A 102 5.72 18.58 5.49
N SER A 103 6.51 17.81 4.74
CA SER A 103 7.78 18.25 4.15
C SER A 103 7.58 19.39 3.15
N GLU A 104 6.60 19.29 2.26
CA GLU A 104 6.23 20.33 1.29
C GLU A 104 5.92 21.66 2.01
N ARG A 105 5.03 21.63 3.02
CA ARG A 105 4.67 22.81 3.81
C ARG A 105 5.87 23.45 4.52
N ARG A 106 6.80 22.63 5.04
CA ARG A 106 8.03 23.12 5.69
C ARG A 106 8.97 23.77 4.67
N ARG A 107 9.10 23.19 3.47
CA ARG A 107 9.94 23.74 2.39
C ARG A 107 9.39 25.08 1.88
N GLU A 108 8.07 25.20 1.73
CA GLU A 108 7.41 26.45 1.33
C GLU A 108 7.63 27.57 2.36
N ARG A 109 7.45 27.28 3.66
CA ARG A 109 7.72 28.26 4.73
C ARG A 109 9.16 28.75 4.73
N ARG A 110 10.14 27.83 4.61
CA ARG A 110 11.57 28.19 4.54
C ARG A 110 11.90 29.03 3.30
N ARG A 111 11.27 28.75 2.16
CA ARG A 111 11.45 29.53 0.92
C ARG A 111 10.92 30.96 1.09
N ARG A 112 9.76 31.14 1.72
CA ARG A 112 9.18 32.47 1.99
C ARG A 112 10.06 33.32 2.91
N GLN A 113 10.51 32.74 4.04
CA GLN A 113 11.42 33.44 4.97
C GLN A 113 12.73 33.87 4.32
N ARG A 114 13.33 33.02 3.48
CA ARG A 114 14.55 33.39 2.73
C ARG A 114 14.30 34.48 1.70
N ALA A 115 13.12 34.51 1.08
CA ALA A 115 12.76 35.59 0.18
C ALA A 115 12.63 36.90 0.96
N GLU A 116 11.89 36.93 2.07
CA GLU A 116 11.72 38.12 2.92
C GLU A 116 13.07 38.70 3.37
N VAL A 117 13.99 37.88 3.89
CA VAL A 117 15.34 38.33 4.30
C VAL A 117 16.22 38.81 3.14
N ALA A 118 15.98 38.34 1.91
CA ALA A 118 16.77 38.75 0.73
C ALA A 118 16.33 40.10 0.15
N TRP A 119 15.19 40.64 0.59
CA TRP A 119 14.66 41.94 0.14
C TRP A 119 14.82 43.05 1.18
N GLU A 120 15.41 42.75 2.35
CA GLU A 120 15.86 43.71 3.38
C GLU A 120 17.35 44.03 3.20
#